data_AF-A0A6A6DV87-F1
#
_entry.id   AF-A0A6A6DV87-F1
#
_cell.length_a   1.000
_cell.length_b   1.000
_cell.length_c   1.000
_cell.angle_alpha   90.00
_cell.angle_beta   90.00
_cell.angle_gamma   90.00
#
_symmetry.space_group_name_H-M   'P 1'
#
loop_
_entity.id
_entity.type
_entity.pdbx_description
1 polymer ?
#
loop_
_entity_poly.entity_id
_entity_poly.type
_entity_poly.pdbx_seq_one_letter_code
_entity_poly.pdbx_strand_id
1 'polypeptide(L)'
;MLSLLDMTSNLNATDPRDKIFALCGLATEFQDQAVRDAFMDYRKTLPEVQMELANLFLQDPSGSALMFCSHVDGSGHSEDLPSWVPDWPQRRFESLASIYYAGKDISRIPVRHEVTANSSIT
;
A
#
# COMPACT_ATOMS: atom_id res chain seq x y z
N MET A 1 3.83 10.10 -5.94
CA MET A 1 2.91 10.11 -4.77
C MET A 1 2.98 8.85 -3.90
N LEU A 2 2.98 7.62 -4.45
CA LEU A 2 2.98 6.36 -3.67
C LEU A 2 4.04 6.30 -2.54
N SER A 3 5.29 6.67 -2.85
CA SER A 3 6.38 6.70 -1.86
C SER A 3 6.14 7.70 -0.72
N LEU A 4 5.48 8.84 -1.01
CA LEU A 4 5.16 9.84 0.00
C LEU A 4 4.09 9.32 0.97
N LEU A 5 3.10 8.58 0.47
CA LEU A 5 2.09 7.93 1.31
C LEU A 5 2.73 6.92 2.26
N ASP A 6 3.70 6.13 1.78
CA ASP A 6 4.40 5.18 2.64
C ASP A 6 5.23 5.87 3.74
N MET A 7 5.96 6.93 3.36
CA MET A 7 6.79 7.73 4.29
C MET A 7 5.96 8.48 5.34
N THR A 8 4.76 8.93 4.99
CA THR A 8 3.92 9.78 5.85
C THR A 8 2.76 9.02 6.51
N SER A 9 2.66 7.72 6.28
CA SER A 9 1.61 6.87 6.83
C SER A 9 1.42 6.97 8.35
N ASN A 10 2.50 7.17 9.09
CA ASN A 10 2.51 7.29 10.55
C ASN A 10 2.16 8.69 11.09
N LEU A 11 2.01 9.68 10.20
CA LEU A 11 1.56 11.01 10.61
C LEU A 11 0.09 10.93 10.99
N ASN A 12 -0.39 11.84 11.84
CA ASN A 12 -1.81 11.93 12.20
C ASN A 12 -2.42 13.19 11.58
N ALA A 13 -3.69 13.10 11.22
CA ALA A 13 -4.49 14.21 10.75
C ALA A 13 -5.87 14.15 11.38
N THR A 14 -6.52 15.31 11.52
CA THR A 14 -7.87 15.38 12.07
C THR A 14 -8.86 14.79 11.09
N ASP A 15 -8.73 15.13 9.80
CA ASP A 15 -9.42 14.45 8.72
C ASP A 15 -8.45 13.46 8.04
N PRO A 16 -8.82 12.18 7.87
CA PRO A 16 -7.95 11.24 7.17
C PRO A 16 -7.66 11.64 5.71
N ARG A 17 -8.53 12.43 5.07
CA ARG A 17 -8.33 12.95 3.70
C ARG A 17 -7.21 13.98 3.62
N ASP A 18 -6.95 14.73 4.69
CA ASP A 18 -5.88 15.73 4.76
C ASP A 18 -4.51 15.09 4.47
N LYS A 19 -4.31 13.82 4.87
CA LYS A 19 -3.07 13.09 4.60
C LYS A 19 -2.84 12.87 3.12
N ILE A 20 -3.90 12.66 2.34
CA ILE A 20 -3.80 12.49 0.89
C ILE A 20 -3.65 13.87 0.25
N PHE A 21 -4.52 14.82 0.59
CA PHE A 21 -4.55 16.14 -0.04
C PHE A 21 -3.29 16.97 0.23
N ALA A 22 -2.68 16.86 1.43
CA ALA A 22 -1.42 17.52 1.71
C ALA A 22 -0.28 17.06 0.79
N LEU A 23 -0.31 15.81 0.34
CA LEU A 23 0.72 15.24 -0.54
C LEU A 23 0.51 15.59 -2.02
N CYS A 24 -0.71 15.95 -2.41
CA CYS A 24 -1.00 16.38 -3.79
C CYS A 24 -0.16 17.59 -4.23
N GLY A 25 0.22 18.47 -3.30
CA GLY A 25 1.11 19.60 -3.60
C GLY A 25 2.57 19.21 -3.90
N LEU A 26 2.99 18.01 -3.47
CA LEU A 26 4.36 17.49 -3.63
C LEU A 26 4.47 16.43 -4.73
N ALA A 27 3.35 15.85 -5.13
CA ALA A 27 3.27 14.75 -6.07
C ALA A 27 3.36 15.22 -7.53
N THR A 28 4.12 14.48 -8.33
CA THR A 28 4.28 14.73 -9.77
C THR A 28 2.98 14.49 -10.53
N GLU A 29 2.18 13.54 -10.05
CA GLU A 29 0.87 13.15 -10.58
C GLU A 29 -0.17 14.29 -10.55
N PHE A 30 0.02 15.25 -9.66
CA PHE A 30 -0.88 16.37 -9.43
C PHE A 30 -0.24 17.71 -9.82
N GLN A 31 0.73 17.73 -10.74
CA GLN A 31 1.35 18.98 -11.21
C GLN A 31 0.37 19.91 -11.92
N ASP A 32 -0.60 19.34 -12.64
CA ASP A 32 -1.69 20.10 -13.25
C ASP A 32 -2.64 20.60 -12.16
N GLN A 33 -2.80 21.93 -12.08
CA GLN A 33 -3.62 22.59 -11.09
C GLN A 33 -5.11 22.22 -11.21
N ALA A 34 -5.64 22.06 -12.43
CA ALA A 34 -7.03 21.69 -12.64
C ALA A 34 -7.30 20.26 -12.19
N VAL A 35 -6.36 19.33 -12.45
CA VAL A 35 -6.44 17.95 -11.94
C VAL A 35 -6.41 17.94 -10.41
N ARG A 36 -5.50 18.72 -9.82
CA ARG A 36 -5.36 18.84 -8.37
C ARG A 36 -6.62 19.39 -7.70
N ASP A 37 -7.19 20.46 -8.25
CA ASP A 37 -8.40 21.10 -7.72
C ASP A 37 -9.64 20.21 -7.86
N ALA A 38 -9.73 19.43 -8.95
CA ALA A 38 -10.80 18.45 -9.13
C ALA A 38 -10.69 17.24 -8.19
N PHE A 39 -9.46 16.86 -7.83
CA PHE A 39 -9.20 15.75 -6.92
C PHE A 39 -9.42 16.12 -5.45
N MET A 40 -8.98 17.32 -5.02
CA MET A 40 -9.09 17.83 -3.65
C MET A 40 -10.51 18.34 -3.32
N ASP A 41 -11.49 17.43 -3.33
CA ASP A 41 -12.88 17.73 -3.00
C ASP A 41 -13.28 17.12 -1.64
N TYR A 42 -13.41 17.97 -0.61
CA TYR A 42 -13.88 17.57 0.73
C TYR A 42 -15.35 17.15 0.79
N ARG A 43 -16.10 17.27 -0.30
CA ARG A 43 -17.44 16.70 -0.40
C ARG A 43 -17.40 15.19 -0.63
N LYS A 44 -16.27 14.64 -1.10
CA LYS A 44 -16.05 13.20 -1.30
C LYS A 44 -15.72 12.53 0.02
N THR A 45 -16.24 11.33 0.21
CA THR A 45 -15.88 10.43 1.30
C THR A 45 -14.44 9.94 1.14
N LEU A 46 -13.83 9.47 2.23
CA LEU A 46 -12.48 8.91 2.18
C LEU A 46 -12.35 7.74 1.18
N PRO A 47 -13.29 6.77 1.13
CA PRO A 47 -13.25 5.69 0.15
C PRO A 47 -13.27 6.17 -1.31
N GLU A 48 -14.07 7.20 -1.61
CA GLU A 48 -14.12 7.80 -2.95
C GLU A 48 -12.76 8.41 -3.34
N VAL A 49 -12.13 9.14 -2.42
CA VAL A 49 -10.79 9.74 -2.64
C VAL A 49 -9.73 8.65 -2.84
N GLN A 50 -9.76 7.58 -2.04
CA GLN A 50 -8.83 6.46 -2.17
C GLN A 50 -9.01 5.72 -3.50
N MET A 51 -10.26 5.52 -3.95
CA MET A 51 -10.57 4.87 -5.22
C MET A 51 -10.15 5.72 -6.43
N GLU A 52 -10.37 7.03 -6.39
CA GLU A 52 -9.86 7.94 -7.42
C GLU A 52 -8.33 7.93 -7.47
N LEU A 53 -7.67 7.94 -6.31
CA LEU A 53 -6.21 7.89 -6.22
C LEU A 53 -5.66 6.57 -6.78
N ALA A 54 -6.30 5.45 -6.45
CA ALA A 54 -5.93 4.15 -6.97
C ALA A 54 -6.08 4.07 -8.49
N ASN A 55 -7.17 4.60 -9.04
CA ASN A 55 -7.35 4.70 -10.49
C ASN A 55 -6.25 5.53 -11.16
N LEU A 56 -5.84 6.64 -10.52
CA LEU A 56 -4.75 7.47 -11.04
C LEU A 56 -3.44 6.67 -11.14
N PHE A 57 -3.09 5.89 -10.12
CA PHE A 57 -1.89 5.05 -10.15
C PHE A 57 -1.97 3.90 -11.16
N LEU A 58 -3.15 3.30 -11.34
CA LEU A 58 -3.34 2.24 -12.34
C LEU A 58 -3.21 2.75 -13.77
N GLN A 59 -3.50 4.03 -14.00
CA GLN A 59 -3.39 4.68 -15.31
C GLN A 59 -2.00 5.27 -15.58
N ASP A 60 -1.10 5.28 -14.58
CA ASP A 60 0.24 5.85 -14.73
C ASP A 60 1.13 4.97 -15.65
N PRO A 61 1.59 5.50 -16.80
CA PRO A 61 2.40 4.76 -17.74
C PRO A 61 3.84 4.50 -17.24
N SER A 62 4.25 5.07 -16.10
CA SER A 62 5.60 4.94 -15.55
C SER A 62 5.96 3.54 -15.03
N GLY A 63 4.99 2.61 -14.96
CA GLY A 63 5.20 1.25 -14.45
C GLY A 63 5.09 1.15 -12.92
N SER A 64 4.60 2.20 -12.26
CA SER A 64 4.32 2.25 -10.82
C SER A 64 3.16 1.32 -10.39
N ALA A 65 2.40 0.76 -11.34
CA ALA A 65 1.30 -0.17 -11.08
C ALA A 65 1.70 -1.41 -10.26
N LEU A 66 2.92 -1.95 -10.44
CA LEU A 66 3.38 -3.08 -9.62
C LEU A 66 3.65 -2.66 -8.16
N MET A 67 4.20 -1.45 -7.96
CA MET A 67 4.38 -0.86 -6.63
C MET A 67 3.03 -0.53 -6.00
N PHE A 68 2.03 -0.14 -6.79
CA PHE A 68 0.66 0.03 -6.33
C PHE A 68 0.09 -1.30 -5.80
N CYS A 69 0.16 -2.37 -6.59
CA CYS A 69 -0.38 -3.68 -6.23
C CYS A 69 0.23 -4.27 -4.96
N SER A 70 1.48 -3.95 -4.63
CA SER A 70 2.10 -4.42 -3.37
C SER A 70 1.47 -3.84 -2.10
N HIS A 71 0.63 -2.81 -2.22
CA HIS A 71 -0.07 -2.18 -1.09
C HIS A 71 -1.50 -2.73 -0.91
N VAL A 72 -1.97 -3.61 -1.79
CA VAL A 72 -3.26 -4.28 -1.67
C VAL A 72 -3.06 -5.52 -0.80
N ASP A 73 -3.46 -5.46 0.48
CA ASP A 73 -3.41 -6.60 1.41
C ASP A 73 -4.83 -7.17 1.62
N GLY A 74 -4.94 -8.49 1.69
CA GLY A 74 -6.21 -9.21 1.86
C GLY A 74 -6.63 -9.41 3.32
N SER A 75 -5.72 -9.33 4.29
CA SER A 75 -6.12 -9.33 5.71
C SER A 75 -6.69 -7.95 6.08
N GLY A 76 -7.64 -7.81 7.00
CA GLY A 76 -8.07 -6.51 7.58
C GLY A 76 -8.54 -5.38 6.63
N HIS A 77 -8.87 -5.69 5.37
CA HIS A 77 -9.25 -4.71 4.35
C HIS A 77 -10.57 -4.01 4.70
N SER A 78 -10.68 -2.70 4.42
CA SER A 78 -11.93 -1.98 4.69
C SER A 78 -13.09 -2.52 3.85
N GLU A 79 -14.25 -2.78 4.48
CA GLU A 79 -15.46 -3.20 3.75
C GLU A 79 -16.02 -2.10 2.85
N ASP A 80 -15.68 -0.84 3.13
CA ASP A 80 -16.08 0.33 2.34
C ASP A 80 -15.26 0.49 1.05
N LEU A 81 -14.20 -0.31 0.87
CA LEU A 81 -13.30 -0.23 -0.28
C LEU A 81 -13.33 -1.50 -1.12
N PRO A 82 -13.29 -1.38 -2.47
CA PRO A 82 -13.03 -2.53 -3.32
C PRO A 82 -11.72 -3.21 -2.96
N SER A 83 -11.67 -4.55 -3.06
CA SER A 83 -10.49 -5.36 -2.67
C SER A 83 -9.20 -5.08 -3.44
N TRP A 84 -9.25 -4.24 -4.47
CA TRP A 84 -8.09 -3.82 -5.26
C TRP A 84 -7.58 -2.42 -4.89
N VAL A 85 -8.30 -1.68 -4.04
CA VAL A 85 -7.90 -0.35 -3.57
C VAL A 85 -7.18 -0.50 -2.23
N PRO A 86 -5.95 0.02 -2.06
CA PRO A 86 -5.28 0.01 -0.76
C PRO A 86 -5.98 0.87 0.31
N ASP A 87 -5.94 0.42 1.57
CA ASP A 87 -6.47 1.13 2.76
C ASP A 87 -5.62 2.36 3.20
N TRP A 88 -5.14 3.20 2.27
CA TRP A 88 -4.37 4.39 2.65
C TRP A 88 -5.22 5.41 3.40
N PRO A 89 -4.70 6.11 4.42
CA PRO A 89 -3.28 6.27 4.75
C PRO A 89 -2.82 5.37 5.91
N GLN A 90 -3.59 4.35 6.25
CA GLN A 90 -3.29 3.48 7.38
C GLN A 90 -2.20 2.47 6.98
N ARG A 91 -0.93 2.78 7.28
CA ARG A 91 0.09 1.72 7.24
C ARG A 91 -0.14 0.85 8.46
N ARG A 92 -0.40 -0.43 8.21
CA ARG A 92 -0.34 -1.43 9.25
C ARG A 92 1.08 -1.49 9.75
N PHE A 93 1.31 -1.01 10.96
CA PHE A 93 2.23 -1.75 11.80
C PHE A 93 1.55 -3.10 12.00
N GLU A 94 1.96 -4.09 11.23
CA GLU A 94 2.03 -5.40 11.84
C GLU A 94 2.92 -5.22 13.07
N SER A 95 2.28 -5.10 14.24
CA SER A 95 3.02 -5.10 15.49
C SER A 95 3.99 -6.28 15.45
N LEU A 96 5.19 -6.15 16.01
CA LEU A 96 6.06 -7.31 16.18
C LEU A 96 5.31 -8.46 16.87
N ALA A 97 4.27 -8.16 17.65
CA ALA A 97 3.32 -9.15 18.15
C ALA A 97 2.53 -9.86 17.03
N SER A 98 1.95 -9.17 16.05
CA SER A 98 1.25 -9.83 14.94
C SER A 98 2.19 -10.66 14.08
N ILE A 99 3.41 -10.19 13.82
CA ILE A 99 4.46 -11.00 13.14
C ILE A 99 4.86 -12.21 13.99
N TYR A 100 5.03 -12.03 15.31
CA TYR A 100 5.37 -13.10 16.25
C TYR A 100 4.26 -14.16 16.39
N TYR A 101 2.99 -13.75 16.39
CA TYR A 101 1.84 -14.65 16.44
C TYR A 101 1.56 -15.30 15.07
N ALA A 102 1.77 -14.61 13.95
CA ALA A 102 1.74 -15.19 12.61
C ALA A 102 2.89 -16.19 12.39
N GLY A 103 4.08 -15.88 12.94
CA GLY A 103 5.27 -16.72 12.94
C GLY A 103 5.28 -17.87 13.95
N LYS A 104 4.16 -18.18 14.63
CA LYS A 104 4.06 -19.39 15.47
C LYS A 104 3.73 -20.67 14.69
N ASP A 105 3.53 -20.59 13.37
CA ASP A 105 3.32 -21.76 12.50
C ASP A 105 4.36 -21.90 11.36
N ILE A 106 5.62 -21.50 11.60
CA ILE A 106 6.75 -21.84 10.71
C ILE A 106 7.35 -23.22 11.01
N SER A 107 6.90 -23.90 12.07
CA SER A 107 7.34 -25.25 12.44
C SER A 107 6.77 -26.36 11.54
N ARG A 108 5.87 -26.03 10.60
CA ARG A 108 5.24 -26.98 9.67
C ARG A 108 5.71 -26.88 8.22
N ILE A 109 6.62 -25.97 7.89
CA ILE A 109 7.15 -25.86 6.53
C ILE A 109 8.27 -26.91 6.37
N PRO A 110 8.11 -27.98 5.56
CA PRO A 110 9.19 -28.91 5.33
C PRO A 110 10.27 -28.20 4.51
N VAL A 111 11.43 -28.00 5.13
CA VAL A 111 12.63 -27.50 4.45
C VAL A 111 13.08 -28.55 3.45
N ARG A 112 12.88 -28.29 2.15
CA ARG A 112 13.48 -29.11 1.10
C ARG A 112 14.97 -28.79 1.06
N HIS A 113 15.77 -29.60 1.74
CA HIS A 113 17.22 -29.59 1.60
C HIS A 113 17.57 -30.04 0.17
N GLU A 114 17.92 -29.11 -0.71
CA GLU A 114 18.85 -29.40 -1.79
C GLU A 114 20.21 -28.87 -1.38
N VAL A 115 21.06 -29.78 -0.89
CA VAL A 115 22.50 -29.58 -0.86
C VAL A 115 23.12 -30.73 -1.64
N THR A 116 23.68 -30.35 -2.78
CA THR A 116 24.68 -31.07 -3.57
C THR A 116 25.72 -31.75 -2.69
N ALA A 117 25.92 -33.04 -2.90
CA ALA A 117 27.17 -33.72 -2.56
C ALA A 117 27.65 -34.52 -3.76
N ASN A 118 28.35 -33.83 -4.67
CA ASN A 118 29.44 -34.45 -5.39
C ASN A 118 30.50 -34.84 -4.36
N SER A 119 30.86 -36.13 -4.26
CA SER A 119 32.25 -36.62 -4.22
C SER A 119 32.28 -38.15 -4.12
N SER A 120 33.16 -38.71 -4.93
CA SER A 120 33.34 -40.11 -5.35
C SER A 120 33.96 -41.05 -4.30
N ILE A 121 34.07 -42.33 -4.73
CA ILE A 121 35.01 -43.40 -4.32
C ILE A 121 34.43 -44.46 -3.37
N THR A 122 34.12 -45.65 -3.91
CA THR A 122 34.97 -46.85 -3.77
C THR A 122 34.81 -47.73 -5.00
#